data_AF-A0A8J5N9B0-F1
#
_entry.id   AF-A0A8J5N9B0-F1
#
_cell.length_a   1.000
_cell.length_b   1.000
_cell.length_c   1.000
_cell.angle_alpha   90.00
_cell.angle_beta   90.00
_cell.angle_gamma   90.00
#
_symmetry.space_group_name_H-M   'P 1'
#
loop_
_entity.id
_entity.type
_entity.pdbx_description
1 polymer ?
#
loop_
_entity_poly.entity_id
_entity_poly.type
_entity_poly.pdbx_seq_one_letter_code
_entity_poly.pdbx_strand_id
1 'polypeptide(L)'
;MVGDVLFHNYALVIYDVPNLKEVGLASLTVILRGSVRIERILGCVHTIDWGRITVTRLAENYISRNRAESDCPSCPEELSCPHSLPCGAPRCWGPHHCQALCDKDCPGGCVGDQCCHSECLGGCLTPGDPTSCHACKNLLDHDRCTHSCSSRKFK
;
A
#
# COMPACT_ATOMS: atom_id res chain seq x y z
N MET A 1 -18.20 -1.83 -1.77
CA MET A 1 -17.28 -1.37 -0.72
C MET A 1 -16.21 -2.43 -0.55
N VAL A 2 -14.94 -2.07 -0.68
CA VAL A 2 -13.80 -2.99 -0.58
C VAL A 2 -13.17 -2.76 0.80
N GLY A 3 -13.15 -3.78 1.67
CA GLY A 3 -12.56 -3.71 3.02
C GLY A 3 -13.52 -3.70 4.22
N ASP A 4 -14.79 -4.06 4.05
CA ASP A 4 -15.76 -4.05 5.17
C ASP A 4 -15.55 -5.21 6.15
N VAL A 5 -15.12 -6.38 5.65
CA VAL A 5 -14.89 -7.58 6.46
C VAL A 5 -13.40 -7.69 6.79
N LEU A 6 -13.10 -7.76 8.09
CA LEU A 6 -11.75 -7.86 8.62
C LEU A 6 -11.60 -9.16 9.40
N PHE A 7 -10.39 -9.71 9.42
CA PHE A 7 -10.05 -10.82 10.31
C PHE A 7 -9.45 -10.26 11.59
N HIS A 8 -10.23 -10.18 12.67
CA HIS A 8 -9.78 -9.61 13.95
C HIS A 8 -9.09 -8.24 13.81
N ASN A 9 -9.72 -7.29 13.08
CA ASN A 9 -9.21 -5.95 12.76
C ASN A 9 -8.06 -5.90 11.74
N TYR A 10 -7.60 -7.03 11.21
CA TYR A 10 -6.59 -7.10 10.16
C TYR A 10 -7.23 -7.21 8.77
N ALA A 11 -6.72 -6.43 7.83
CA ALA A 11 -7.12 -6.45 6.42
C ALA A 11 -6.19 -7.32 5.55
N LEU A 12 -4.95 -7.53 5.99
CA LEU A 12 -4.00 -8.45 5.38
C LEU A 12 -3.40 -9.35 6.47
N VAL A 13 -3.52 -10.66 6.28
CA VAL A 13 -2.96 -11.67 7.18
C VAL A 13 -2.13 -12.64 6.35
N ILE A 14 -0.83 -12.72 6.66
CA ILE A 14 0.07 -13.76 6.14
C ILE A 14 0.60 -14.50 7.37
N TYR A 15 0.22 -15.76 7.51
CA TYR A 15 0.51 -16.54 8.71
C TYR A 15 0.97 -17.95 8.34
N ASP A 16 2.07 -18.39 8.92
CA ASP A 16 2.58 -19.77 8.86
C ASP A 16 2.81 -20.27 7.43
N VAL A 17 3.49 -19.43 6.64
CA VAL A 17 3.91 -19.73 5.27
C VAL A 17 5.44 -19.79 5.23
N PRO A 18 6.06 -20.86 5.78
CA PRO A 18 7.49 -20.90 6.04
C PRO A 18 8.32 -20.80 4.76
N ASN A 19 7.82 -21.27 3.62
CA ASN A 19 8.58 -21.22 2.37
C ASN A 19 8.44 -19.88 1.61
N LEU A 20 7.67 -18.92 2.12
CA LEU A 20 7.50 -17.62 1.49
C LEU A 20 8.75 -16.77 1.71
N LYS A 21 9.44 -16.46 0.61
CA LYS A 21 10.68 -15.66 0.61
C LYS A 21 10.44 -14.17 0.41
N GLU A 22 9.34 -13.82 -0.25
CA GLU A 22 8.98 -12.43 -0.55
C GLU A 22 7.45 -12.31 -0.59
N VAL A 23 6.91 -11.18 -0.14
CA VAL A 23 5.47 -10.90 -0.19
C VAL A 23 5.01 -10.48 -1.59
N GLY A 24 5.88 -9.79 -2.36
CA GLY A 24 5.66 -9.51 -3.78
C GLY A 24 4.54 -8.51 -4.10
N LEU A 25 3.98 -7.83 -3.11
CA LEU A 25 2.89 -6.86 -3.29
C LEU A 25 3.43 -5.46 -3.66
N ALA A 26 4.29 -5.38 -4.67
CA ALA A 26 5.00 -4.16 -5.04
C ALA A 26 4.08 -2.96 -5.34
N SER A 27 2.88 -3.22 -5.87
CA SER A 27 1.87 -2.21 -6.17
C SER A 27 0.92 -1.89 -5.01
N LEU A 28 1.07 -2.51 -3.83
CA LEU A 28 0.24 -2.21 -2.67
C LEU A 28 0.68 -0.88 -2.05
N THR A 29 -0.11 0.16 -2.27
CA THR A 29 0.16 1.51 -1.76
C THR A 29 -0.73 1.89 -0.59
N VAL A 30 -1.92 1.31 -0.48
CA VAL A 30 -2.92 1.72 0.51
C VAL A 30 -3.80 0.55 1.00
N ILE A 31 -4.00 0.49 2.30
CA ILE A 31 -5.03 -0.27 3.00
C ILE A 31 -5.87 0.76 3.76
N LEU A 32 -7.09 1.01 3.27
CA LEU A 32 -7.96 2.05 3.81
C LEU A 32 -8.37 1.78 5.26
N ARG A 33 -8.75 0.53 5.56
CA ARG A 33 -9.29 0.14 6.86
C ARG A 33 -8.71 -1.20 7.29
N GLY A 34 -8.31 -1.26 8.56
CA GLY A 34 -7.70 -2.45 9.17
C GLY A 34 -6.18 -2.43 9.09
N SER A 35 -5.58 -3.38 9.79
CA SER A 35 -4.14 -3.45 10.00
C SER A 35 -3.52 -4.65 9.28
N VAL A 36 -2.19 -4.76 9.30
CA VAL A 36 -1.46 -5.88 8.69
C VAL A 36 -0.93 -6.81 9.78
N ARG A 37 -1.11 -8.12 9.59
CA ARG A 37 -0.47 -9.16 10.41
C ARG A 37 0.37 -10.08 9.52
N ILE A 38 1.68 -10.09 9.75
CA ILE A 38 2.61 -10.99 9.07
C ILE A 38 3.44 -11.71 10.12
N GLU A 39 3.26 -13.02 10.21
CA GLU A 39 3.95 -13.85 11.19
C GLU A 39 4.38 -15.20 10.61
N ARG A 40 5.54 -15.70 11.02
CA ARG A 40 6.03 -17.05 10.67
C ARG A 40 6.26 -17.25 9.17
N ILE A 41 6.97 -16.31 8.53
CA ILE A 41 7.47 -16.46 7.16
C ILE A 41 8.99 -16.31 7.09
N LEU A 42 9.64 -16.86 6.05
CA LEU A 42 11.09 -16.74 5.83
C LEU A 42 11.50 -15.54 4.96
N GLY A 43 10.58 -14.60 4.70
CA GLY A 43 10.82 -13.44 3.85
C GLY A 43 11.18 -12.16 4.60
N CYS A 44 11.77 -11.22 3.86
CA CYS A 44 12.15 -9.90 4.35
C CYS A 44 11.01 -8.91 4.20
N VAL A 45 10.41 -8.50 5.32
CA VAL A 45 9.27 -7.57 5.35
C VAL A 45 9.52 -6.31 6.18
N HIS A 46 10.72 -6.18 6.76
CA HIS A 46 11.14 -5.05 7.60
C HIS A 46 11.57 -3.83 6.76
N THR A 47 11.92 -4.04 5.48
CA THR A 47 12.23 -2.99 4.51
C THR A 47 11.00 -2.24 4.01
N ILE A 48 9.79 -2.65 4.42
CA ILE A 48 8.51 -2.04 4.06
C ILE A 48 7.97 -1.25 5.25
N ASP A 49 7.61 0.00 5.02
CA ASP A 49 6.90 0.82 6.00
C ASP A 49 5.40 0.53 5.93
N TRP A 50 4.96 -0.48 6.68
CA TRP A 50 3.55 -0.85 6.78
C TRP A 50 2.67 0.27 7.34
N GLY A 51 3.23 1.17 8.15
CA GLY A 51 2.53 2.32 8.71
C GLY A 51 2.12 3.34 7.64
N ARG A 52 2.89 3.45 6.55
CA ARG A 52 2.55 4.27 5.38
C ARG A 52 1.43 3.67 4.53
N ILE A 53 1.25 2.36 4.55
CA ILE A 53 0.23 1.65 3.76
C ILE A 53 -1.13 1.65 4.50
N THR A 54 -1.12 1.47 5.82
CA THR A 54 -2.37 1.39 6.61
C THR A 54 -2.86 2.76 7.08
N VAL A 55 -3.97 3.23 6.50
CA VAL A 55 -4.53 4.57 6.77
C VAL A 55 -5.34 4.57 8.07
N THR A 56 -6.46 3.85 8.12
CA THR A 56 -7.29 3.72 9.32
C THR A 56 -7.04 2.38 9.99
N ARG A 57 -6.02 2.37 10.87
CA ARG A 57 -5.67 1.22 11.70
C ARG A 57 -6.74 0.97 12.77
N LEU A 58 -7.11 -0.30 12.92
CA LEU A 58 -8.04 -0.78 13.96
C LEU A 58 -7.34 -1.67 14.99
N ALA A 59 -6.06 -1.96 14.77
CA ALA A 59 -5.09 -2.58 15.66
C ALA A 59 -3.69 -2.07 15.26
N GLU A 60 -2.65 -2.41 16.01
CA GLU A 60 -1.29 -2.19 15.50
C GLU A 60 -0.94 -3.18 14.39
N ASN A 61 -0.04 -2.78 13.49
CA ASN A 61 0.53 -3.71 12.53
C ASN A 61 1.40 -4.72 13.29
N TYR A 62 1.09 -6.02 13.14
CA TYR A 62 1.77 -7.10 13.84
C TYR A 62 2.72 -7.84 12.88
N ILE A 63 4.00 -7.46 12.92
CA ILE A 63 5.06 -8.05 12.08
C ILE A 63 6.06 -8.73 13.01
N SER A 64 5.99 -10.06 13.16
CA SER A 64 6.80 -10.77 14.14
C SER A 64 7.17 -12.18 13.70
N ARG A 65 8.23 -12.76 14.27
CA ARG A 65 8.69 -14.14 13.96
C ARG A 65 8.88 -14.40 12.45
N ASN A 66 9.32 -13.38 11.73
CA ASN A 66 9.74 -13.48 10.33
C ASN A 66 11.27 -13.60 10.28
N ARG A 67 11.86 -13.63 9.07
CA ARG A 67 13.32 -13.54 8.95
C ARG A 67 13.82 -12.28 9.65
N ALA A 68 14.88 -12.41 10.46
CA ALA A 68 15.45 -11.29 11.18
C ALA A 68 15.94 -10.20 10.22
N GLU A 69 15.76 -8.94 10.59
CA GLU A 69 16.20 -7.79 9.78
C GLU A 69 17.71 -7.84 9.49
N SER A 70 18.52 -8.33 10.41
CA SER A 70 19.98 -8.54 10.22
C SER A 70 20.33 -9.53 9.11
N ASP A 71 19.41 -10.46 8.81
CA ASP A 71 19.61 -11.53 7.83
C ASP A 71 18.98 -11.17 6.47
N CYS A 72 18.44 -9.96 6.38
CA CYS A 72 17.82 -9.41 5.19
C CYS A 72 18.77 -8.44 4.48
N PRO A 73 18.89 -8.52 3.14
CA PRO A 73 19.62 -7.51 2.40
C PRO A 73 18.89 -6.16 2.50
N SER A 74 19.68 -5.09 2.60
CA SER A 74 19.18 -3.72 2.41
C SER A 74 18.64 -3.54 0.99
N CYS A 75 17.80 -2.52 0.78
CA CYS A 75 17.37 -2.13 -0.55
C CYS A 75 18.58 -1.76 -1.42
N PRO A 76 18.68 -2.26 -2.67
CA PRO A 76 19.80 -1.94 -3.55
C PRO A 76 19.92 -0.43 -3.81
N GLU A 77 21.14 0.10 -3.75
CA GLU A 77 21.41 1.53 -3.96
C GLU A 77 21.09 1.96 -5.40
N GLU A 78 21.29 1.06 -6.37
CA GLU A 78 21.02 1.30 -7.79
C GLU A 78 19.54 1.57 -8.07
N LEU A 79 18.66 1.11 -7.18
CA LEU A 79 17.22 1.30 -7.30
C LEU A 79 16.78 2.70 -6.81
N SER A 80 17.64 3.41 -6.06
CA SER A 80 17.40 4.78 -5.57
C SER A 80 16.04 4.94 -4.86
N CYS A 81 15.71 4.01 -3.96
CA CYS A 81 14.40 3.99 -3.31
C CYS A 81 14.15 5.17 -2.37
N PRO A 82 12.90 5.65 -2.26
CA PRO A 82 12.55 6.71 -1.35
C PRO A 82 12.64 6.25 0.11
N HIS A 83 12.86 7.22 0.99
CA HIS A 83 12.95 7.00 2.43
C HIS A 83 11.64 7.45 3.09
N SER A 84 11.16 6.71 4.10
CA SER A 84 9.96 7.12 4.87
C SER A 84 10.16 8.44 5.63
N LEU A 85 11.41 8.74 6.00
CA LEU A 85 11.84 9.89 6.78
C LEU A 85 13.19 10.37 6.23
N PRO A 86 13.54 11.67 6.34
CA PRO A 86 14.77 12.23 5.76
C PRO A 86 16.06 11.48 6.12
N CYS A 87 16.13 10.91 7.33
CA CYS A 87 17.28 10.12 7.81
C CYS A 87 16.95 8.64 8.02
N GLY A 88 15.89 8.13 7.40
CA GLY A 88 15.47 6.72 7.49
C GLY A 88 16.22 5.82 6.51
N ALA A 89 16.03 4.50 6.67
CA ALA A 89 16.46 3.53 5.68
C ALA A 89 15.58 3.59 4.40
N PRO A 90 16.12 3.28 3.22
CA PRO A 90 15.35 3.14 1.99
C PRO A 90 14.28 2.06 2.14
N ARG A 91 13.15 2.22 1.44
CA ARG A 91 12.03 1.29 1.51
C ARG A 91 11.81 0.53 0.21
N CYS A 92 11.72 -0.79 0.31
CA CYS A 92 11.55 -1.68 -0.84
C CYS A 92 10.79 -2.95 -0.47
N TRP A 93 10.07 -3.48 -1.45
CA TRP A 93 9.39 -4.77 -1.37
C TRP A 93 10.36 -5.95 -1.57
N GLY A 94 11.49 -5.69 -2.22
CA GLY A 94 12.51 -6.67 -2.57
C GLY A 94 13.63 -6.01 -3.38
N PRO A 95 14.50 -6.79 -4.06
CA PRO A 95 15.67 -6.27 -4.76
C PRO A 95 15.34 -5.47 -6.03
N HIS A 96 14.10 -5.54 -6.52
CA HIS A 96 13.72 -4.95 -7.81
C HIS A 96 12.64 -3.88 -7.72
N HIS A 97 12.01 -3.71 -6.55
CA HIS A 97 10.85 -2.86 -6.40
C HIS A 97 10.92 -2.01 -5.13
N CYS A 98 10.96 -0.69 -5.29
CA CYS A 98 10.81 0.23 -4.18
C CYS A 98 9.39 0.20 -3.63
N GLN A 99 9.24 0.53 -2.36
CA GLN A 99 7.94 0.92 -1.84
C GLN A 99 7.60 2.29 -2.43
N ALA A 100 6.48 2.38 -3.16
CA ALA A 100 5.98 3.66 -3.62
C ALA A 100 5.58 4.51 -2.40
N LEU A 101 6.15 5.72 -2.31
CA LEU A 101 5.86 6.69 -1.26
C LEU A 101 5.44 7.99 -1.92
N CYS A 102 4.19 8.41 -1.68
CA CYS A 102 3.67 9.68 -2.13
C CYS A 102 3.73 10.73 -1.01
N ASP A 103 3.76 12.00 -1.40
CA ASP A 103 3.52 13.10 -0.46
C ASP A 103 2.12 12.96 0.17
N LYS A 104 1.99 13.43 1.41
CA LYS A 104 0.72 13.52 2.13
C LYS A 104 -0.30 14.39 1.39
N ASP A 105 0.19 15.34 0.59
CA ASP A 105 -0.65 16.22 -0.23
C ASP A 105 -1.23 15.53 -1.48
N CYS A 106 -0.86 14.27 -1.76
CA CYS A 106 -1.42 13.44 -2.83
C CYS A 106 -2.32 12.31 -2.26
N PRO A 107 -3.53 12.60 -1.74
CA PRO A 107 -4.37 11.59 -1.09
C PRO A 107 -4.89 10.50 -2.04
N GLY A 108 -4.89 10.76 -3.35
CA GLY A 108 -5.24 9.78 -4.38
C GLY A 108 -4.09 8.89 -4.84
N GLY A 109 -2.90 9.06 -4.26
CA GLY A 109 -1.65 8.48 -4.74
C GLY A 109 -0.94 9.37 -5.77
N CYS A 110 0.14 8.86 -6.35
CA CYS A 110 1.04 9.59 -7.22
C CYS A 110 1.69 8.68 -8.26
N VAL A 111 2.19 9.26 -9.34
CA VAL A 111 3.11 8.63 -10.30
C VAL A 111 4.39 9.45 -10.31
N GLY A 112 5.45 8.92 -9.71
CA GLY A 112 6.60 9.74 -9.34
C GLY A 112 6.15 10.88 -8.41
N ASP A 113 6.51 12.12 -8.74
CA ASP A 113 6.17 13.30 -7.95
C ASP A 113 4.82 13.94 -8.32
N GLN A 114 4.09 13.38 -9.29
CA GLN A 114 2.81 13.96 -9.76
C GLN A 114 1.63 13.30 -9.06
N CYS A 115 0.77 14.10 -8.42
CA CYS A 115 -0.42 13.60 -7.75
C CYS A 115 -1.47 13.07 -8.75
N CYS A 116 -2.12 11.98 -8.36
CA CYS A 116 -3.35 11.51 -8.99
C CYS A 116 -4.55 12.39 -8.60
N HIS A 117 -5.66 12.25 -9.33
CA HIS A 117 -6.90 12.94 -8.99
C HIS A 117 -7.35 12.60 -7.55
N SER A 118 -8.00 13.54 -6.85
CA SER A 118 -8.41 13.39 -5.44
C SER A 118 -9.45 12.28 -5.19
N GLU A 119 -10.18 11.90 -6.24
CA GLU A 119 -11.12 10.76 -6.25
C GLU A 119 -10.45 9.40 -6.56
N CYS A 120 -9.18 9.41 -6.99
CA CYS A 120 -8.39 8.18 -7.11
C CYS A 120 -8.00 7.67 -5.72
N LEU A 121 -7.56 6.42 -5.69
CA LEU A 121 -7.03 5.78 -4.50
C LEU A 121 -5.80 4.95 -4.88
N GLY A 122 -4.68 5.20 -4.20
CA GLY A 122 -3.47 4.38 -4.30
C GLY A 122 -2.66 4.52 -5.59
N GLY A 123 -3.08 5.37 -6.55
CA GLY A 123 -2.36 5.61 -7.80
C GLY A 123 -3.27 5.74 -9.02
N CYS A 124 -2.65 6.02 -10.16
CA CYS A 124 -3.30 6.28 -11.44
C CYS A 124 -2.34 6.03 -12.61
N LEU A 125 -2.89 5.91 -13.82
CA LEU A 125 -2.14 5.85 -15.07
C LEU A 125 -1.79 7.25 -15.59
N THR A 126 -2.69 8.22 -15.38
CA THR A 126 -2.50 9.62 -15.81
C THR A 126 -2.74 10.55 -14.61
N PRO A 127 -1.73 11.32 -14.19
CA PRO A 127 -1.85 12.27 -13.09
C PRO A 127 -3.00 13.26 -13.30
N GLY A 128 -3.73 13.56 -12.22
CA GLY A 128 -4.87 14.46 -12.24
C GLY A 128 -6.13 13.98 -12.98
N ASP A 129 -6.15 12.83 -13.64
CA ASP A 129 -7.32 12.34 -14.39
C ASP A 129 -8.14 11.30 -13.58
N PRO A 130 -9.40 11.60 -13.21
CA PRO A 130 -10.27 10.68 -12.47
C PRO A 130 -10.79 9.49 -13.26
N THR A 131 -10.58 9.43 -14.58
CA THR A 131 -10.92 8.24 -15.40
C THR A 131 -9.76 7.26 -15.51
N SER A 132 -8.56 7.70 -15.11
CA SER A 132 -7.32 6.94 -15.22
C SER A 132 -6.82 6.41 -13.87
N CYS A 133 -7.68 6.32 -12.85
CA CYS A 133 -7.31 5.82 -11.53
C CYS A 133 -7.08 4.30 -11.52
N HIS A 134 -6.16 3.80 -10.69
CA HIS A 134 -6.06 2.35 -10.45
C HIS A 134 -7.23 1.82 -9.62
N ALA A 135 -7.71 2.62 -8.68
CA ALA A 135 -8.90 2.37 -7.89
C ALA A 135 -9.60 3.70 -7.56
N CYS A 136 -10.90 3.65 -7.32
CA CYS A 136 -11.65 4.81 -6.83
C CYS A 136 -11.68 4.84 -5.31
N LYS A 137 -11.46 6.03 -4.74
CA LYS A 137 -11.60 6.28 -3.31
C LYS A 137 -13.03 6.06 -2.83
N ASN A 138 -13.99 6.51 -3.64
CA ASN A 138 -15.41 6.46 -3.36
C ASN A 138 -16.11 5.52 -4.33
N LEU A 139 -16.71 6.06 -5.40
CA LEU A 139 -17.55 5.34 -6.34
C LEU A 139 -16.96 5.40 -7.75
N LEU A 140 -17.13 4.31 -8.50
CA LEU A 140 -16.90 4.29 -9.94
C LEU A 140 -18.26 4.48 -10.64
N ASP A 141 -18.39 5.50 -11.48
CA ASP A 141 -19.59 5.74 -12.27
C ASP A 141 -19.20 6.16 -13.70
N HIS A 142 -19.63 5.36 -14.69
CA HIS A 142 -19.26 5.52 -16.11
C HIS A 142 -17.75 5.73 -16.32
N ASP A 143 -16.94 4.79 -15.81
CA ASP A 143 -15.47 4.79 -15.92
C ASP A 143 -14.77 6.02 -15.33
N ARG A 144 -15.46 6.75 -14.44
CA ARG A 144 -14.91 7.90 -13.72
C ARG A 144 -15.06 7.69 -12.22
N CYS A 145 -13.97 7.90 -11.49
CA CYS A 145 -14.04 7.97 -10.03
C CYS A 145 -14.72 9.27 -9.59
N THR A 146 -15.74 9.11 -8.75
CA THR A 146 -16.62 10.20 -8.30
C THR A 146 -17.02 10.02 -6.84
N HIS A 147 -17.32 11.14 -6.18
CA HIS A 147 -17.83 11.16 -4.82
C HIS A 147 -19.30 10.69 -4.75
N SER A 148 -20.10 10.97 -5.77
CA SER A 148 -21.52 10.57 -5.86
C SER A 148 -21.89 10.11 -7.27
N CYS A 149 -22.86 9.19 -7.37
CA CYS A 149 -23.37 8.74 -8.66
C CYS A 149 -24.12 9.88 -9.40
N SER A 150 -23.91 9.98 -10.70
CA SER A 150 -24.58 10.92 -11.62
C SER A 150 -26.11 10.78 -11.66
N SER A 151 -26.59 9.58 -11.32
CA SER A 151 -28.00 9.20 -11.30
C SER A 151 -28.23 8.22 -10.15
N ARG A 152 -29.49 8.05 -9.73
CA ARG A 152 -29.83 7.02 -8.74
C ARG A 152 -29.55 5.64 -9.33
N LYS A 153 -28.51 4.98 -8.83
CA LYS A 153 -28.13 3.61 -9.22
C LYS A 153 -28.73 2.54 -8.30
N PHE A 154 -29.02 2.90 -7.05
CA PHE A 154 -29.60 2.02 -6.04
C PHE A 154 -30.92 2.62 -5.53
N LYS A 155 -31.83 1.74 -5.12
CA LYS A 155 -33.19 2.09 -4.68
C LYS A 155 -33.26 2.32 -3.18
#